data_AF-G8TAM1-F1
#
_entry.id   AF-G8TAM1-F1
#
_cell.length_a   1.000
_cell.length_b   1.000
_cell.length_c   1.000
_cell.angle_alpha   90.00
_cell.angle_beta   90.00
_cell.angle_gamma   90.00
#
_symmetry.space_group_name_H-M   'P 1'
#
loop_
_entity.id
_entity.type
_entity.pdbx_description
1 polymer ?
#
loop_
_entity_poly.entity_id
_entity_poly.type
_entity_poly.pdbx_seq_one_letter_code
_entity_poly.pdbx_strand_id
1 'polypeptide(L)'
;MSKINKHEINLVSLFPFVPDVWKDKVYFKYLIEELKSKTAWLLITGRKPSEDVSKAILETFNQQDVIYSDTNPFFFEFYLYINIELLNQRVFDLICLIWETYEYPTLIFSKEIDPFLKIKPNKIINGSWKEVTLLSMSYILFKGIEDDVLWIGKSKDLEFPDFNSLL
;
A
#
# COMPACT_ATOMS: atom_id res chain seq x y z
N MET A 1 -15.11 -15.99 -9.34
CA MET A 1 -16.00 -14.84 -9.05
C MET A 1 -15.47 -14.15 -7.81
N SER A 2 -14.78 -13.02 -7.98
CA SER A 2 -14.33 -12.17 -6.88
C SER A 2 -15.56 -11.58 -6.16
N LYS A 3 -15.68 -11.82 -4.85
CA LYS A 3 -16.71 -11.18 -4.02
C LYS A 3 -16.09 -9.97 -3.33
N ILE A 4 -16.55 -8.77 -3.69
CA ILE A 4 -16.23 -7.54 -2.97
C ILE A 4 -17.17 -7.45 -1.78
N ASN A 5 -16.62 -7.40 -0.57
CA ASN A 5 -17.42 -7.20 0.64
C ASN A 5 -17.41 -5.70 0.96
N LYS A 6 -18.59 -5.07 0.91
CA LYS A 6 -18.77 -3.68 1.32
C LYS A 6 -18.99 -3.63 2.82
N HIS A 7 -18.09 -2.97 3.54
CA HIS A 7 -18.17 -2.84 5.00
C HIS A 7 -18.68 -1.44 5.39
N GLU A 8 -18.10 -0.41 4.78
CA GLU A 8 -18.55 0.98 4.90
C GLU A 8 -18.55 1.65 3.53
N ILE A 9 -19.12 2.86 3.42
CA ILE A 9 -19.13 3.66 2.18
C ILE A 9 -17.70 3.90 1.65
N ASN A 10 -16.72 3.96 2.55
CA ASN A 10 -15.33 4.27 2.26
C ASN A 10 -14.38 3.11 2.54
N LEU A 11 -14.89 1.90 2.80
CA LEU A 11 -14.07 0.72 3.08
C LEU A 11 -14.68 -0.53 2.44
N VAL A 12 -13.90 -1.19 1.61
CA VAL A 12 -14.23 -2.50 1.04
C VAL A 12 -13.09 -3.48 1.30
N SER A 13 -13.43 -4.76 1.34
CA SER A 13 -12.46 -5.84 1.33
C SER A 13 -12.64 -6.67 0.07
N LEU A 14 -11.52 -7.07 -0.53
CA LEU A 14 -11.53 -7.95 -1.70
C LEU A 14 -11.33 -9.40 -1.24
N PHE A 15 -12.32 -10.24 -1.57
CA PHE A 15 -12.43 -11.64 -1.14
C PHE A 15 -12.63 -11.85 0.38
N PRO A 16 -13.34 -12.91 0.81
CA PRO A 16 -13.09 -13.54 2.10
C PRO A 16 -11.84 -14.42 1.94
N PHE A 17 -10.72 -14.01 2.53
CA PHE A 17 -9.47 -14.78 2.59
C PHE A 17 -8.79 -15.03 1.23
N VAL A 18 -7.77 -14.25 0.91
CA VAL A 18 -6.77 -14.62 -0.10
C VAL A 18 -5.58 -15.17 0.68
N PRO A 19 -5.48 -16.50 0.92
CA PRO A 19 -4.39 -17.09 1.71
C PRO A 19 -3.00 -16.78 1.14
N ASP A 20 -2.96 -16.29 -0.09
CA ASP A 20 -1.75 -16.02 -0.83
C ASP A 20 -2.04 -15.00 -1.94
N VAL A 21 -1.53 -13.76 -1.82
CA VAL A 21 -1.65 -12.72 -2.85
C VAL A 21 -1.09 -13.19 -4.20
N TRP A 22 -0.19 -14.19 -4.24
CA TRP A 22 0.26 -14.83 -5.48
C TRP A 22 -0.85 -15.55 -6.22
N LYS A 23 -1.81 -16.17 -5.52
CA LYS A 23 -2.96 -16.81 -6.16
C LYS A 23 -3.83 -15.80 -6.92
N ASP A 24 -3.74 -14.52 -6.56
CA ASP A 24 -4.54 -13.44 -7.13
C ASP A 24 -3.71 -12.20 -7.53
N LYS A 25 -2.46 -12.40 -7.96
CA LYS A 25 -1.55 -11.32 -8.42
C LYS A 25 -2.14 -10.47 -9.54
N VAL A 26 -3.04 -11.06 -10.33
CA VAL A 26 -3.76 -10.35 -11.39
C VAL A 26 -4.63 -9.24 -10.78
N TYR A 27 -5.34 -9.52 -9.68
CA TYR A 27 -6.20 -8.54 -9.01
C TYR A 27 -5.38 -7.44 -8.36
N PHE A 28 -4.32 -7.82 -7.63
CA PHE A 28 -3.45 -6.84 -7.00
C PHE A 28 -2.77 -5.93 -8.04
N LYS A 29 -2.31 -6.51 -9.15
CA LYS A 29 -1.75 -5.76 -10.29
C LYS A 29 -2.77 -4.81 -10.89
N TYR A 30 -3.97 -5.29 -11.20
CA TYR A 30 -5.03 -4.45 -11.74
C TYR A 30 -5.34 -3.26 -10.83
N LEU A 31 -5.46 -3.48 -9.52
CA LEU A 31 -5.73 -2.41 -8.57
C LEU A 31 -4.63 -1.36 -8.57
N ILE A 32 -3.38 -1.80 -8.59
CA ILE A 32 -2.23 -0.89 -8.65
C ILE A 32 -2.28 -0.08 -9.95
N GLU A 33 -2.55 -0.71 -11.11
CA GLU A 33 -2.67 0.00 -12.40
C GLU A 33 -3.84 0.99 -12.43
N GLU A 34 -5.02 0.59 -11.92
CA GLU A 34 -6.18 1.47 -11.81
C GLU A 34 -5.90 2.68 -10.92
N LEU A 35 -5.30 2.47 -9.76
CA LEU A 35 -4.98 3.56 -8.83
C LEU A 35 -3.85 4.44 -9.37
N LYS A 36 -2.87 3.85 -10.05
CA LYS A 36 -1.81 4.56 -10.79
C LYS A 36 -2.41 5.51 -11.82
N SER A 37 -3.44 5.11 -12.57
CA SER A 37 -4.09 5.99 -13.55
C SER A 37 -4.82 7.20 -12.92
N LYS A 38 -5.10 7.15 -11.61
CA LYS A 38 -5.91 8.16 -10.89
C LYS A 38 -5.09 9.05 -9.95
N THR A 39 -3.81 8.73 -9.77
CA THR A 39 -2.93 9.33 -8.75
C THR A 39 -1.55 9.65 -9.29
N ALA A 40 -0.75 10.41 -8.54
CA ALA A 40 0.59 10.85 -8.94
C ALA A 40 1.69 10.34 -8.00
N TRP A 41 1.32 9.97 -6.77
CA TRP A 41 2.24 9.57 -5.73
C TRP A 41 1.78 8.29 -5.04
N LEU A 42 2.74 7.42 -4.76
CA LEU A 42 2.59 6.22 -3.95
C LEU A 42 3.50 6.32 -2.74
N LEU A 43 2.92 6.18 -1.55
CA LEU A 43 3.66 5.91 -0.32
C LEU A 43 3.51 4.44 0.03
N ILE A 44 4.63 3.76 0.28
CA ILE A 44 4.65 2.39 0.78
C ILE A 44 5.25 2.39 2.18
N THR A 45 4.58 1.72 3.12
CA THR A 45 5.09 1.53 4.48
C THR A 45 5.01 0.08 4.89
N GLY A 46 5.89 -0.34 5.78
CA GLY A 46 5.85 -1.67 6.37
C GLY A 46 6.84 -1.80 7.51
N ARG A 47 6.64 -2.84 8.33
CA ARG A 47 7.49 -3.16 9.48
C ARG A 47 7.93 -4.62 9.41
N LYS A 48 9.17 -4.93 9.82
CA LYS A 48 9.62 -6.32 9.94
C LYS A 48 10.63 -6.50 11.08
N PRO A 49 10.59 -7.64 11.79
CA PRO A 49 11.70 -8.04 12.66
C PRO A 49 12.92 -8.50 11.84
N SER A 50 14.05 -7.77 11.96
CA SER A 50 15.41 -8.04 11.40
C SER A 50 15.71 -7.73 9.91
N GLU A 51 17.02 -7.64 9.60
CA GLU A 51 17.66 -6.83 8.52
C GLU A 51 17.76 -7.43 7.11
N ASP A 52 17.60 -8.75 6.89
CA ASP A 52 18.05 -9.36 5.61
C ASP A 52 17.27 -8.89 4.35
N VAL A 53 16.00 -8.50 4.49
CA VAL A 53 15.18 -7.97 3.38
C VAL A 53 15.43 -6.48 3.14
N SER A 54 15.97 -5.76 4.14
CA SER A 54 16.28 -4.33 4.05
C SER A 54 17.29 -4.04 2.93
N LYS A 55 18.22 -4.95 2.63
CA LYS A 55 19.18 -4.80 1.53
C LYS A 55 18.53 -4.76 0.16
N ALA A 56 17.57 -5.63 -0.14
CA ALA A 56 16.91 -5.68 -1.45
C ALA A 56 16.09 -4.41 -1.73
N ILE A 57 15.43 -3.86 -0.69
CA ILE A 57 14.75 -2.55 -0.75
C ILE A 57 15.78 -1.44 -1.00
N LEU A 58 16.82 -1.37 -0.16
CA LEU A 58 17.86 -0.34 -0.26
C LEU A 58 18.56 -0.38 -1.62
N GLU A 59 18.91 -1.55 -2.15
CA GLU A 59 19.53 -1.71 -3.48
C GLU A 59 18.61 -1.31 -4.63
N THR A 60 17.30 -1.53 -4.49
CA THR A 60 16.34 -1.18 -5.54
C THR A 60 16.01 0.32 -5.55
N PHE A 61 15.96 0.96 -4.38
CA PHE A 61 15.59 2.37 -4.24
C PHE A 61 16.78 3.33 -4.12
N ASN A 62 18.02 2.81 -4.05
CA ASN A 62 19.27 3.58 -3.98
C ASN A 62 19.52 4.56 -5.14
N GLN A 63 18.64 4.63 -6.15
CA GLN A 63 18.87 5.47 -7.31
C GLN A 63 18.02 6.74 -7.35
N GLN A 64 16.75 6.79 -6.91
CA GLN A 64 15.89 7.97 -7.12
C GLN A 64 14.75 8.23 -6.12
N ASP A 65 14.52 7.38 -5.11
CA ASP A 65 13.34 7.50 -4.23
C ASP A 65 13.73 7.77 -2.78
N VAL A 66 12.98 8.63 -2.09
CA VAL A 66 13.23 9.00 -0.70
C VAL A 66 12.85 7.82 0.19
N ILE A 67 13.86 7.11 0.70
CA ILE A 67 13.71 6.09 1.74
C ILE A 67 13.92 6.77 3.09
N TYR A 68 12.88 6.82 3.93
CA TYR A 68 13.08 7.04 5.35
C TYR A 68 13.03 5.69 6.06
N SER A 69 14.11 5.31 6.73
CA SER A 69 14.16 4.14 7.61
C SER A 69 14.36 4.61 9.04
N ASP A 70 13.46 4.21 9.94
CA ASP A 70 13.68 4.37 11.38
C ASP A 70 14.07 3.01 11.95
N THR A 71 15.33 2.89 12.37
CA THR A 71 15.84 1.68 13.01
C THR A 71 15.53 1.76 14.49
N ASN A 72 14.40 1.17 14.89
CA ASN A 72 14.22 0.73 16.26
C ASN A 72 15.10 -0.53 16.49
N PRO A 73 15.73 -0.71 17.67
CA PRO A 73 16.51 -1.92 17.97
C PRO A 73 15.74 -3.25 17.81
N PHE A 74 14.41 -3.23 17.75
CA PHE A 74 13.57 -4.43 17.64
C PHE A 74 12.95 -4.65 16.26
N PHE A 75 12.90 -3.63 15.41
CA PHE A 75 12.20 -3.72 14.12
C PHE A 75 12.76 -2.72 13.10
N PHE A 76 12.73 -3.12 11.83
CA PHE A 76 12.97 -2.25 10.70
C PHE A 76 11.64 -1.70 10.21
N GLU A 77 11.48 -0.38 10.26
CA GLU A 77 10.38 0.35 9.63
C GLU A 77 10.89 1.14 8.45
N PHE A 78 10.10 1.14 7.36
CA PHE A 78 10.44 1.92 6.17
C PHE A 78 9.25 2.70 5.63
N TYR A 79 9.59 3.77 4.92
CA TYR A 79 8.67 4.64 4.20
C TYR A 79 9.31 4.96 2.85
N LEU A 80 8.61 4.61 1.77
CA LEU A 80 9.06 4.79 0.40
C LEU A 80 8.08 5.70 -0.33
N TYR A 81 8.58 6.84 -0.77
CA TYR A 81 7.82 7.79 -1.57
C TYR A 81 8.21 7.64 -3.02
N ILE A 82 7.24 7.27 -3.87
CA ILE A 82 7.46 6.96 -5.27
C ILE A 82 6.56 7.85 -6.11
N ASN A 83 7.14 8.52 -7.10
CA ASN A 83 6.35 9.14 -8.16
C ASN A 83 5.78 8.02 -9.05
N ILE A 84 4.47 8.02 -9.29
CA ILE A 84 3.77 6.99 -10.04
C ILE A 84 4.32 6.80 -11.47
N GLU A 85 4.92 7.83 -12.07
CA GLU A 85 5.61 7.73 -13.36
C GLU A 85 6.80 6.76 -13.35
N LEU A 86 7.41 6.55 -12.18
CA LEU A 86 8.52 5.63 -11.96
C LEU A 86 8.06 4.18 -11.71
N LEU A 87 6.75 3.94 -11.59
CA LEU A 87 6.18 2.62 -11.32
C LEU A 87 6.28 1.74 -12.58
N ASN A 88 7.41 1.03 -12.67
CA ASN A 88 7.72 0.01 -13.68
C ASN A 88 7.62 -1.41 -13.09
N GLN A 89 7.85 -2.44 -13.92
CA GLN A 89 7.72 -3.83 -13.49
C GLN A 89 8.65 -4.20 -12.31
N ARG A 90 9.87 -3.64 -12.24
CA ARG A 90 10.80 -3.89 -11.12
C ARG A 90 10.26 -3.32 -9.81
N VAL A 91 9.70 -2.11 -9.84
CA VAL A 91 9.07 -1.49 -8.67
C VAL A 91 7.83 -2.28 -8.25
N PHE A 92 7.04 -2.76 -9.21
CA PHE A 92 5.89 -3.61 -8.95
C PHE A 92 6.28 -4.94 -8.27
N ASP A 93 7.31 -5.61 -8.77
CA ASP A 93 7.81 -6.86 -8.18
C ASP A 93 8.26 -6.64 -6.72
N LEU A 94 8.86 -5.48 -6.44
CA LEU A 94 9.24 -5.09 -5.09
C LEU A 94 8.03 -4.77 -4.19
N ILE A 95 7.01 -4.11 -4.71
CA ILE A 95 5.74 -3.90 -4.01
C ILE A 95 5.14 -5.25 -3.59
N CYS A 96 5.13 -6.24 -4.47
CA CYS A 96 4.68 -7.58 -4.13
C CYS A 96 5.56 -8.21 -3.03
N LEU A 97 6.88 -8.14 -3.17
CA LEU A 97 7.79 -8.67 -2.16
C LEU A 97 7.56 -8.03 -0.78
N ILE A 98 7.36 -6.71 -0.75
CA ILE A 98 7.03 -5.98 0.47
C ILE A 98 5.72 -6.50 1.07
N TRP A 99 4.69 -6.61 0.26
CA TRP A 99 3.36 -7.05 0.69
C TRP A 99 3.37 -8.45 1.32
N GLU A 100 4.24 -9.33 0.84
CA GLU A 100 4.36 -10.70 1.31
C GLU A 100 5.20 -10.83 2.57
N THR A 101 6.25 -10.03 2.68
CA THR A 101 7.33 -10.30 3.65
C THR A 101 7.32 -9.39 4.87
N TYR A 102 6.57 -8.30 4.82
CA TYR A 102 6.46 -7.33 5.91
C TYR A 102 5.16 -7.48 6.68
N GLU A 103 5.23 -7.12 7.95
CA GLU A 103 4.08 -6.92 8.81
C GLU A 103 3.43 -5.58 8.46
N TYR A 104 2.09 -5.60 8.38
CA TYR A 104 1.25 -4.43 8.13
C TYR A 104 1.66 -3.58 6.89
N PRO A 105 1.93 -4.20 5.72
CA PRO A 105 2.26 -3.45 4.53
C PRO A 105 1.07 -2.58 4.14
N THR A 106 1.36 -1.31 3.89
CA THR A 106 0.35 -0.30 3.54
C THR A 106 0.83 0.45 2.31
N LEU A 107 -0.05 0.58 1.32
CA LEU A 107 0.17 1.40 0.12
C LEU A 107 -0.84 2.52 0.10
N ILE A 108 -0.38 3.75 -0.05
CA ILE A 108 -1.24 4.92 -0.09
C ILE A 108 -1.02 5.67 -1.40
N PHE A 109 -2.08 5.78 -2.19
CA PHE A 109 -2.08 6.45 -3.48
C PHE A 109 -2.72 7.82 -3.35
N SER A 110 -2.07 8.87 -3.83
CA SER A 110 -2.57 10.25 -3.74
C SER A 110 -2.19 11.06 -4.99
N LYS A 111 -2.98 12.09 -5.29
CA LYS A 111 -2.63 13.10 -6.31
C LYS A 111 -1.52 14.04 -5.85
N GLU A 112 -1.34 14.19 -4.54
CA GLU A 112 -0.41 15.15 -3.94
C GLU A 112 0.54 14.42 -2.97
N ILE A 113 1.83 14.82 -2.98
CA ILE A 113 2.85 14.32 -2.05
C ILE A 113 2.75 14.99 -0.66
N ASP A 114 2.30 16.24 -0.63
CA ASP A 114 2.36 17.12 0.53
C ASP A 114 1.59 16.59 1.76
N PRO A 115 0.45 15.89 1.61
CA PRO A 115 -0.21 15.23 2.74
C PRO A 115 0.65 14.13 3.39
N PHE A 116 1.49 13.42 2.63
CA PHE A 116 2.34 12.36 3.17
C PHE A 116 3.51 12.91 3.98
N LEU A 117 4.11 14.02 3.53
CA LEU A 117 5.23 14.67 4.22
C LEU A 117 4.82 15.31 5.55
N LYS A 118 3.52 15.62 5.72
CA LYS A 118 2.96 16.20 6.95
C LYS A 118 2.57 15.14 7.98
N ILE A 119 2.39 13.89 7.57
CA ILE A 119 2.07 12.81 8.50
C ILE A 119 3.38 12.24 9.04
N LYS A 120 3.51 12.21 10.37
CA LYS A 120 4.66 11.54 10.98
C LYS A 120 4.63 10.06 10.56
N PRO A 121 5.76 9.51 10.08
CA PRO A 121 5.81 8.13 9.59
C PRO A 121 5.15 7.11 10.54
N ASN A 122 5.46 7.19 11.84
CA ASN A 122 4.90 6.32 12.87
C ASN A 122 3.37 6.38 13.03
N LYS A 123 2.71 7.46 12.59
CA LYS A 123 1.24 7.57 12.58
C LYS A 123 0.61 6.81 11.41
N ILE A 124 1.37 6.46 10.38
CA ILE A 124 0.84 5.69 9.24
C ILE A 124 0.84 4.21 9.58
N ILE A 125 1.94 3.69 10.13
CA ILE A 125 2.05 2.28 10.54
C ILE A 125 1.09 1.94 11.68
N ASN A 126 0.86 2.87 12.61
CA ASN A 126 -0.03 2.66 13.76
C ASN A 126 -1.40 3.33 13.62
N GLY A 127 -1.66 4.02 12.51
CA GLY A 127 -2.86 4.83 12.32
C GLY A 127 -4.05 4.04 11.81
N SER A 128 -5.24 4.54 12.08
CA SER A 128 -6.44 4.02 11.42
C SER A 128 -6.44 4.42 9.94
N TRP A 129 -6.87 3.53 9.05
CA TRP A 129 -7.09 3.86 7.63
C TRP A 129 -7.97 5.11 7.45
N LYS A 130 -8.89 5.37 8.40
CA LYS A 130 -9.74 6.56 8.42
C LYS A 130 -8.93 7.84 8.58
N GLU A 131 -7.94 7.82 9.46
CA GLU A 131 -7.09 9.00 9.70
C GLU A 131 -6.26 9.33 8.46
N VAL A 132 -5.69 8.31 7.79
CA VAL A 132 -4.93 8.50 6.56
C VAL A 132 -5.79 9.09 5.44
N THR A 133 -6.99 8.55 5.25
CA THR A 133 -7.94 8.96 4.19
C THR A 133 -8.68 10.27 4.48
N LEU A 134 -8.73 10.73 5.74
CA LEU A 134 -9.25 12.04 6.12
C LEU A 134 -8.25 13.18 5.84
N LEU A 135 -6.96 12.90 5.95
CA LEU A 135 -5.89 13.90 5.84
C LEU A 135 -5.42 14.14 4.40
N SER A 136 -5.72 13.21 3.50
CA SER A 136 -5.24 13.21 2.13
C SER A 136 -6.34 12.68 1.23
N MET A 137 -6.58 13.29 0.06
CA MET A 137 -7.44 12.72 -0.98
C MET A 137 -6.75 11.47 -1.56
N SER A 138 -6.90 10.35 -0.86
CA SER A 138 -6.11 9.15 -1.10
C SER A 138 -6.93 7.87 -1.09
N TYR A 139 -6.35 6.87 -1.74
CA TYR A 139 -6.70 5.47 -1.57
C TYR A 139 -5.65 4.81 -0.69
N ILE A 140 -6.08 3.91 0.19
CA ILE A 140 -5.20 3.11 1.02
C ILE A 140 -5.47 1.63 0.78
N LEU A 141 -4.44 0.88 0.40
CA LEU A 141 -4.43 -0.57 0.39
C LEU A 141 -3.68 -1.05 1.64
N PHE A 142 -4.26 -1.97 2.40
CA PHE A 142 -3.58 -2.54 3.56
C PHE A 142 -3.97 -3.99 3.79
N LYS A 143 -3.07 -4.74 4.42
CA LYS A 143 -3.31 -6.12 4.84
C LYS A 143 -4.03 -6.14 6.19
N GLY A 144 -5.15 -6.84 6.28
CA GLY A 144 -5.88 -7.01 7.54
C GLY A 144 -5.07 -7.83 8.55
N ILE A 145 -5.13 -7.45 9.83
CA ILE A 145 -4.35 -8.06 10.92
C ILE A 145 -4.74 -9.53 11.17
N GLU A 146 -6.02 -9.85 11.05
CA GLU A 146 -6.57 -11.14 11.47
C GLU A 146 -6.81 -12.12 10.31
N ASP A 147 -7.11 -11.60 9.11
CA ASP A 147 -7.64 -12.43 8.01
C ASP A 147 -6.77 -12.47 6.74
N ASP A 148 -5.58 -11.85 6.73
CA ASP A 148 -4.73 -11.77 5.52
C ASP A 148 -5.50 -11.28 4.26
N VAL A 149 -6.54 -10.47 4.48
CA VAL A 149 -7.39 -9.91 3.43
C VAL A 149 -6.82 -8.59 2.92
N LEU A 150 -6.96 -8.34 1.62
CA LEU A 150 -6.68 -7.06 1.00
C LEU A 150 -7.85 -6.10 1.24
N TRP A 151 -7.59 -5.04 1.99
CA TRP A 151 -8.54 -3.96 2.26
C TRP A 151 -8.24 -2.76 1.39
N ILE A 152 -9.30 -2.07 0.97
CA ILE A 152 -9.21 -0.80 0.25
C ILE A 152 -10.06 0.24 0.98
N GLY A 153 -9.38 1.24 1.53
CA GLY A 153 -10.00 2.46 2.03
C GLY A 153 -9.86 3.60 1.02
N LYS A 154 -10.75 4.59 1.10
CA LYS A 154 -10.64 5.81 0.30
C LYS A 154 -11.15 7.04 1.06
N SER A 155 -10.74 8.23 0.63
CA SER A 155 -11.39 9.47 1.04
C SER A 155 -12.85 9.51 0.57
N LYS A 156 -13.66 10.30 1.27
CA LYS A 156 -15.10 10.41 1.03
C LYS A 156 -15.44 10.80 -0.42
N ASP A 157 -14.68 11.75 -0.98
CA ASP A 157 -14.96 12.35 -2.29
C ASP A 157 -14.38 11.57 -3.48
N LEU A 158 -13.76 10.42 -3.21
CA LEU A 158 -13.23 9.53 -4.23
C LEU A 158 -14.22 8.41 -4.55
N GLU A 159 -14.08 7.80 -5.71
CA GLU A 159 -14.84 6.60 -6.09
C GLU A 159 -13.91 5.39 -6.08
N PHE A 160 -14.42 4.23 -5.66
CA PHE A 160 -13.62 3.01 -5.77
C PHE A 160 -13.32 2.67 -7.25
N PRO A 161 -12.22 1.95 -7.53
CA PRO A 161 -12.00 1.37 -8.85
C PRO A 161 -13.21 0.55 -9.30
N ASP A 162 -13.46 0.50 -10.61
CA ASP A 162 -14.42 -0.46 -11.12
C ASP A 162 -13.86 -1.85 -10.87
N PHE A 163 -14.59 -2.60 -10.06
CA PHE A 163 -14.23 -3.97 -9.71
C PHE A 163 -14.94 -4.99 -10.61
N ASN A 164 -15.78 -4.58 -11.56
CA ASN A 164 -16.41 -5.49 -12.52
C ASN A 164 -15.46 -5.87 -13.66
N SER A 165 -14.52 -4.99 -14.00
CA SER A 165 -13.41 -5.26 -14.92
C SER A 165 -12.33 -6.19 -14.33
N LEU A 166 -12.50 -6.62 -13.07
CA LEU A 166 -11.70 -7.66 -12.42
C LEU A 166 -12.27 -9.08 -12.60
N LEU A 167 -13.43 -9.22 -13.27
CA LEU A 167 -14.10 -10.51 -13.56
C LEU A 167 -13.86 -10.95 -15.00
#